data_AF-A0A2X3ES08-F1
#
_entry.id   AF-A0A2X3ES08-F1
#
_cell.length_a   1.000
_cell.length_b   1.000
_cell.length_c   1.000
_cell.angle_alpha   90.00
_cell.angle_beta   90.00
_cell.angle_gamma   90.00
#
_symmetry.space_group_name_H-M   'P 1'
#
loop_
_entity.id
_entity.type
_entity.pdbx_description
1 polymer ?
#
loop_
_entity_poly.entity_id
_entity_poly.type
_entity_poly.pdbx_seq_one_letter_code
_entity_poly.pdbx_strand_id
1 'polypeptide(L)'
;MFVNDRTSWLAGLYGYNGCLVGVALPTFLSVTPQLWGCIITGSIVSVIATVSIADILKTWKVAALTAPFVLTTWVVLLASYAFSGLDASGLSVPELPTR
;
A
#
# COMPACT_ATOMS: atom_id res chain seq x y z
N MET A 1 -21.95 -1.49 -6.89
CA MET A 1 -21.56 -1.45 -8.32
C MET A 1 -20.38 -2.40 -8.64
N PHE A 2 -19.34 -2.48 -7.80
CA PHE A 2 -18.12 -3.27 -8.05
C PHE A 2 -18.25 -4.80 -8.01
N VAL A 3 -19.22 -5.35 -7.28
CA VAL A 3 -19.44 -6.82 -7.16
C VAL A 3 -19.88 -7.46 -8.49
N ASN A 4 -20.51 -6.70 -9.39
CA ASN A 4 -20.97 -7.18 -10.70
C ASN A 4 -19.99 -6.87 -11.86
N ASP A 5 -18.86 -6.20 -11.60
CA ASP A 5 -17.90 -5.81 -12.64
C ASP A 5 -16.82 -6.86 -12.86
N ARG A 6 -17.22 -8.01 -13.41
CA ARG A 6 -16.34 -9.17 -13.64
C ARG A 6 -15.14 -8.83 -14.54
N THR A 7 -15.29 -7.92 -15.50
CA THR A 7 -14.22 -7.50 -16.40
C THR A 7 -13.07 -6.84 -15.62
N SER A 8 -13.39 -5.92 -14.71
CA SER A 8 -12.39 -5.26 -13.87
C SER A 8 -11.69 -6.22 -12.89
N TRP A 9 -12.41 -7.23 -12.39
CA TRP A 9 -11.82 -8.29 -11.57
C TRP A 9 -10.80 -9.12 -12.35
N LEU A 10 -11.17 -9.58 -13.55
CA LEU A 10 -10.29 -10.37 -14.40
C LEU A 10 -9.09 -9.56 -14.92
N ALA A 11 -9.26 -8.25 -15.11
CA ALA A 11 -8.17 -7.33 -15.44
C ALA A 11 -7.24 -7.02 -14.26
N GLY A 12 -7.53 -7.50 -13.04
CA GLY A 12 -6.69 -7.31 -11.87
C GLY A 12 -6.78 -5.92 -11.23
N LEU A 13 -7.77 -5.10 -11.60
CA LEU A 13 -7.88 -3.70 -11.15
C LEU A 13 -8.08 -3.55 -9.63
N TYR A 14 -8.64 -4.56 -8.97
CA TYR A 14 -8.78 -4.53 -7.50
C TYR A 14 -7.58 -5.13 -6.77
N GLY A 15 -6.69 -5.85 -7.45
CA GLY A 15 -5.60 -6.61 -6.82
C GLY A 15 -4.22 -5.95 -6.94
N TYR A 16 -3.98 -5.14 -7.98
CA TYR A 16 -2.62 -4.63 -8.24
C TYR A 16 -2.07 -3.76 -7.10
N ASN A 17 -2.88 -2.89 -6.49
CA ASN A 17 -2.44 -2.07 -5.36
C ASN A 17 -2.07 -2.93 -4.13
N GLY A 18 -2.75 -4.05 -3.90
CA GLY A 18 -2.39 -5.02 -2.85
C GLY A 18 -1.08 -5.74 -3.17
N CYS A 19 -0.89 -6.14 -4.43
CA CYS A 19 0.36 -6.75 -4.89
C CYS A 19 1.56 -5.81 -4.70
N LEU A 20 1.40 -4.52 -5.03
CA LEU A 20 2.44 -3.51 -4.79
C LEU A 20 2.78 -3.35 -3.31
N VAL A 21 1.79 -3.40 -2.40
CA VAL A 21 2.06 -3.40 -0.94
C VAL A 21 2.92 -4.61 -0.55
N GLY A 22 2.55 -5.80 -1.05
CA GLY A 22 3.28 -7.03 -0.76
C GLY A 22 4.74 -7.02 -1.22
N VAL A 23 5.03 -6.36 -2.34
CA VAL A 23 6.41 -6.22 -2.84
C VAL A 23 7.15 -5.07 -2.15
N ALA A 24 6.47 -3.97 -1.82
CA ALA A 24 7.12 -2.77 -1.26
C ALA A 24 7.49 -2.90 0.21
N LEU A 25 6.67 -3.55 1.06
CA LEU A 25 7.00 -3.60 2.49
C LEU A 25 8.34 -4.31 2.77
N PRO A 26 8.66 -5.46 2.13
CA PRO A 26 9.98 -6.08 2.26
C PRO A 26 11.15 -5.28 1.69
N THR A 27 10.91 -4.26 0.85
CA THR A 27 12.01 -3.41 0.33
C THR A 27 12.47 -2.37 1.35
N PHE A 28 11.59 -1.99 2.28
CA PHE A 28 11.86 -0.95 3.27
C PHE A 28 12.00 -1.49 4.70
N LEU A 29 11.38 -2.64 4.99
CA LEU A 29 11.33 -3.25 6.31
C LEU A 29 12.02 -4.62 6.31
N SER A 30 12.74 -4.92 7.38
CA SER A 30 13.36 -6.24 7.62
C SER A 30 12.30 -7.34 7.70
N VAL A 31 12.67 -8.55 7.24
CA VAL A 31 11.77 -9.71 7.26
C VAL A 31 11.57 -10.21 8.69
N THR A 32 10.45 -9.83 9.29
CA THR A 32 10.01 -10.28 10.63
C THR A 32 8.62 -10.91 10.55
N PRO A 33 8.17 -11.68 11.56
CA PRO A 33 6.79 -12.17 11.61
C PRO A 33 5.74 -11.05 11.53
N GLN A 34 6.03 -9.89 12.11
CA GLN A 34 5.18 -8.70 12.09
C GLN A 34 5.05 -8.11 10.68
N LEU A 35 6.13 -8.14 9.88
CA LEU A 35 6.09 -7.74 8.47
C LEU A 35 5.02 -8.50 7.70
N TRP A 36 4.93 -9.83 7.86
CA TRP A 36 3.92 -10.64 7.17
C TRP A 36 2.50 -10.25 7.57
N GLY A 37 2.27 -9.94 8.85
CA GLY A 37 1.00 -9.39 9.32
C GLY A 37 0.66 -8.05 8.65
N CYS A 38 1.66 -7.16 8.53
CA CYS A 38 1.52 -5.89 7.82
C CYS A 38 1.28 -6.07 6.32
N ILE A 39 1.89 -7.06 5.67
CA ILE A 39 1.65 -7.38 4.25
C ILE A 39 0.21 -7.81 4.05
N ILE A 40 -0.28 -8.75 4.85
CA ILE A 40 -1.66 -9.25 4.72
C ILE A 40 -2.65 -8.11 4.98
N THR A 41 -2.50 -7.43 6.12
CA THR A 41 -3.43 -6.37 6.53
C THR A 41 -3.38 -5.18 5.60
N GLY A 42 -2.16 -4.73 5.23
CA GLY A 42 -1.93 -3.64 4.29
C GLY A 42 -2.45 -3.96 2.89
N SER A 43 -2.29 -5.20 2.41
CA SER A 43 -2.87 -5.61 1.11
C SER A 43 -4.39 -5.51 1.14
N ILE A 44 -5.04 -6.01 2.19
CA ILE A 44 -6.51 -5.93 2.36
C ILE A 44 -6.98 -4.47 2.39
N VAL A 45 -6.33 -3.64 3.22
CA VAL A 45 -6.65 -2.21 3.34
C VAL A 45 -6.47 -1.50 1.99
N SER A 46 -5.41 -1.82 1.25
CA SER A 46 -5.13 -1.25 -0.07
C SER A 46 -6.20 -1.61 -1.11
N VAL A 47 -6.74 -2.84 -1.08
CA VAL A 47 -7.88 -3.22 -1.94
C VAL A 47 -9.13 -2.42 -1.58
N ILE A 48 -9.46 -2.30 -0.28
CA ILE A 48 -10.62 -1.52 0.18
C ILE A 48 -10.46 -0.05 -0.24
N ALA A 49 -9.28 0.53 -0.01
CA ALA A 49 -8.94 1.89 -0.43
C ALA A 49 -9.02 2.05 -1.95
N THR A 50 -8.64 1.05 -2.74
CA THR A 50 -8.77 1.08 -4.20
C THR A 50 -10.24 1.24 -4.60
N VAL A 51 -11.13 0.45 -4.02
CA VAL A 51 -12.57 0.54 -4.29
C VAL A 51 -13.13 1.90 -3.87
N SER A 52 -12.81 2.38 -2.67
CA SER A 52 -13.31 3.65 -2.14
C SER A 52 -12.79 4.86 -2.93
N ILE A 53 -11.49 4.92 -3.21
CA ILE A 53 -10.88 6.03 -3.94
C ILE A 53 -11.36 6.04 -5.39
N ALA A 54 -11.47 4.87 -6.03
CA ALA A 54 -12.02 4.79 -7.38
C ALA A 54 -13.47 5.28 -7.46
N ASP A 55 -14.31 4.96 -6.47
CA ASP A 55 -15.70 5.43 -6.42
C ASP A 55 -15.78 6.96 -6.29
N ILE A 56 -14.98 7.54 -5.40
CA ILE A 56 -14.88 8.99 -5.19
C ILE A 56 -14.39 9.68 -6.47
N LEU A 57 -13.29 9.21 -7.06
CA LEU A 57 -12.65 9.82 -8.22
C LEU A 57 -13.44 9.69 -9.52
N LYS A 58 -14.36 8.72 -9.58
CA LYS A 58 -15.27 8.54 -10.72
C LYS A 58 -16.10 9.79 -11.00
N THR A 59 -16.44 10.57 -9.98
CA THR A 59 -17.20 11.82 -10.13
C THR A 59 -16.45 12.86 -10.99
N TRP A 60 -15.12 12.87 -10.93
CA TRP A 60 -14.25 13.71 -11.76
C TRP A 60 -13.68 13.00 -12.99
N LYS A 61 -14.08 11.74 -13.25
CA LYS A 61 -13.54 10.89 -14.33
C LYS A 61 -12.02 10.68 -14.26
N VAL A 62 -11.46 10.66 -13.05
CA VAL A 62 -10.03 10.42 -12.80
C VAL A 62 -9.81 9.00 -12.30
N ALA A 63 -8.71 8.38 -12.70
CA ALA A 63 -8.31 7.06 -12.20
C ALA A 63 -7.60 7.17 -10.84
N ALA A 64 -7.81 6.20 -9.95
CA ALA A 64 -7.12 6.13 -8.65
C ALA A 64 -5.62 5.85 -8.76
N LEU A 65 -5.17 5.27 -9.88
CA LEU A 65 -3.79 4.85 -10.11
C LEU A 65 -3.26 4.09 -8.87
N THR A 66 -2.04 4.37 -8.45
CA THR A 66 -1.39 3.72 -7.30
C THR A 66 -1.58 4.47 -5.98
N ALA A 67 -2.46 5.48 -5.92
CA ALA A 67 -2.72 6.22 -4.68
C ALA A 67 -3.12 5.31 -3.49
N PRO A 68 -3.97 4.27 -3.65
CA PRO A 68 -4.29 3.35 -2.56
C PRO A 68 -3.06 2.61 -2.03
N PHE A 69 -2.18 2.16 -2.93
CA PHE A 69 -0.90 1.54 -2.58
C PHE A 69 0.01 2.50 -1.81
N VAL A 70 0.21 3.72 -2.32
CA VAL A 70 1.11 4.72 -1.73
C VAL A 70 0.64 5.09 -0.32
N LEU A 71 -0.65 5.41 -0.16
CA LEU A 71 -1.22 5.78 1.14
C LEU A 71 -1.10 4.65 2.16
N THR A 72 -1.45 3.42 1.77
CA THR A 72 -1.38 2.27 2.68
C THR A 72 0.05 1.97 3.08
N THR A 73 0.99 2.00 2.14
CA THR A 73 2.41 1.76 2.41
C THR A 73 2.98 2.84 3.32
N TRP A 74 2.69 4.12 3.07
CA TRP A 74 3.12 5.22 3.94
C TRP A 74 2.61 5.09 5.36
N VAL A 75 1.36 4.69 5.56
CA VAL A 75 0.82 4.46 6.91
C VAL A 75 1.58 3.34 7.63
N VAL A 76 1.89 2.23 6.95
CA VAL A 76 2.66 1.13 7.55
C VAL A 76 4.11 1.56 7.85
N LEU A 77 4.76 2.28 6.93
CA LEU A 77 6.10 2.81 7.16
C LEU A 77 6.12 3.82 8.32
N LEU A 78 5.12 4.69 8.43
CA LEU A 78 5.00 5.59 9.58
C LEU A 78 4.78 4.82 10.89
N ALA A 79 3.99 3.75 10.85
CA ALA A 79 3.77 2.89 12.01
C ALA A 79 5.07 2.19 12.46
N SER A 80 6.00 1.90 11.56
CA SER A 80 7.28 1.25 11.91
C SER A 80 8.08 2.03 12.97
N TYR A 81 7.98 3.36 13.00
CA TYR A 81 8.62 4.19 14.03
C TYR A 81 8.02 3.99 15.43
N ALA A 82 6.79 3.46 15.54
CA ALA A 82 6.10 3.23 16.81
C ALA A 82 6.14 1.76 17.26
N PHE A 83 6.36 0.81 16.35
CA PHE A 83 6.35 -0.63 16.65
C PHE A 83 7.75 -1.24 16.58
N SER A 84 8.27 -1.70 17.72
CA SER A 84 9.61 -2.31 17.81
C SER A 84 9.82 -3.59 16.99
N GLY A 85 8.74 -4.24 16.53
CA GLY A 85 8.80 -5.42 15.67
C GLY A 85 8.92 -5.12 14.17
N LEU A 86 8.87 -3.85 13.78
CA LEU A 86 9.02 -3.38 12.40
C LEU A 86 10.33 -2.63 12.27
N ASP A 87 11.39 -3.35 11.94
CA ASP A 87 12.71 -2.75 11.71
C ASP A 87 12.77 -2.14 10.30
N ALA A 88 12.94 -0.81 10.26
CA ALA A 88 12.93 -0.02 9.03
C ALA A 88 14.34 0.26 8.49
N SER A 89 15.25 -0.70 8.61
CA SER A 89 16.64 -0.62 8.18
C SER A 89 16.83 -0.30 6.69
N GLY A 90 15.80 -0.53 5.86
CA GLY A 90 15.82 -0.22 4.42
C GLY A 90 15.47 1.23 4.09
N LEU A 91 15.04 2.04 5.06
CA LEU A 91 14.79 3.46 4.85
C LEU A 91 16.10 4.25 4.86
N SER A 92 16.22 5.22 3.95
CA SER A 92 17.35 6.14 3.95
C SER A 92 17.31 7.05 5.17
N VAL A 93 18.45 7.25 5.82
CA VAL A 93 18.59 8.22 6.90
C VAL A 93 18.59 9.63 6.29
N PRO A 94 17.86 10.61 6.86
CA PRO A 94 17.94 11.99 6.42
C PRO A 94 19.38 12.53 6.57
N GLU A 95 20.04 12.81 5.46
CA GLU A 95 21.36 13.45 5.45
C GLU A 95 21.21 14.95 5.19
N LEU A 96 21.93 15.78 5.95
CA LEU A 96 22.03 17.20 5.67
C LEU A 96 22.95 17.42 4.45
N PRO A 97 22.67 18.39 3.57
CA PRO A 97 23.55 18.70 2.45
C PRO A 97 24.96 19.04 2.94
N THR A 98 25.97 18.30 2.48
CA THR A 98 27.37 18.67 2.67
C THR A 98 27.66 19.83 1.70
N ARG A 99 28.03 20.99 2.25
CA ARG A 99 28.45 22.16 1.48
C ARG A 99 29.69 21.88 0.63
#